data_AF-A0A482XUS7-F1
#
_entry.id   AF-A0A482XUS7-F1
#
_cell.length_a   1.000
_cell.length_b   1.000
_cell.length_c   1.000
_cell.angle_alpha   90.00
_cell.angle_beta   90.00
_cell.angle_gamma   90.00
#
_symmetry.space_group_name_H-M   'P 1'
#
loop_
_entity.id
_entity.type
_entity.pdbx_description
1 polymer ?
#
loop_
_entity_poly.entity_id
_entity_poly.type
_entity_poly.pdbx_seq_one_letter_code
_entity_poly.pdbx_strand_id
1 'polypeptide(L)' 'MSLVFLDSDPWLAEYDACENLYRDIVEQLNTRATEHWTSDKYARISASVRFRMKQYATEVQQLKSKLEQASASNLYPLD' A
#
# COMPACT_ATOMS: atom_id res chain seq x y z
N MET A 1 6.91 32.60 14.08
CA MET A 1 7.27 31.30 14.69
C MET A 1 6.87 30.22 13.72
N SER A 2 7.82 29.67 12.95
CA SER A 2 7.57 28.59 12.01
C SER A 2 7.51 27.27 12.77
N LEU A 3 6.36 26.61 12.76
CA LEU A 3 6.23 25.24 13.25
C LEU A 3 6.96 24.34 12.25
N VAL A 4 8.16 23.93 12.64
CA VAL A 4 8.96 22.93 11.95
C VAL A 4 8.20 21.61 12.06
N PHE A 5 7.41 21.27 11.03
CA PHE A 5 6.95 19.91 10.78
C PHE A 5 8.17 19.09 10.27
N LEU A 6 9.11 18.84 11.17
CA LEU A 6 9.78 17.54 11.23
C LEU A 6 8.70 16.62 11.82
N ASP A 7 8.26 15.53 11.19
CA ASP A 7 8.80 14.22 11.59
C ASP A 7 8.23 13.04 10.75
N SER A 8 7.83 13.25 9.49
CA SER A 8 7.77 12.11 8.55
C SER A 8 7.87 12.58 7.12
N ASP A 9 8.88 12.07 6.41
CA ASP A 9 8.91 12.15 4.96
C ASP A 9 7.59 11.55 4.41
N PRO A 10 6.79 12.31 3.63
CA PRO A 10 5.56 11.79 3.04
C PRO A 10 5.80 10.51 2.22
N TRP A 11 6.98 10.36 1.64
CA TRP A 11 7.37 9.13 0.93
C TRP A 11 7.44 7.92 1.85
N LEU A 12 8.02 8.09 3.04
CA LEU A 12 8.10 7.03 4.04
C LEU A 12 6.70 6.67 4.54
N ALA A 13 5.84 7.66 4.79
CA ALA A 13 4.47 7.40 5.23
C ALA A 13 3.64 6.63 4.21
N GLU A 14 3.77 6.96 2.91
CA GLU A 14 3.07 6.25 1.84
C GLU A 14 3.65 4.86 1.58
N TYR A 15 4.97 4.71 1.69
CA TYR A 15 5.63 3.41 1.65
C TYR A 15 5.16 2.50 2.79
N ASP A 16 5.15 3.02 4.03
CA ASP A 16 4.69 2.30 5.21
C ASP A 16 3.22 1.89 5.07
N ALA A 17 2.37 2.74 4.47
CA ALA A 17 0.99 2.37 4.18
C ALA A 17 0.90 1.15 3.23
N CYS A 18 1.70 1.14 2.15
CA CYS A 18 1.79 0.00 1.25
C CYS A 18 2.29 -1.25 1.97
N GLU A 19 3.32 -1.13 2.81
CA GLU A 19 3.90 -2.24 3.55
C GLU A 19 2.90 -2.84 4.55
N ASN A 20 2.16 -1.99 5.27
CA ASN A 20 1.12 -2.41 6.19
C ASN A 20 0.00 -3.17 5.47
N LEU A 21 -0.43 -2.68 4.30
CA LEU A 21 -1.46 -3.36 3.51
C LEU A 21 -0.96 -4.72 2.97
N TYR A 22 0.31 -4.80 2.56
CA TYR A 22 0.95 -6.07 2.19
C TYR A 22 0.95 -7.07 3.35
N ARG A 23 1.37 -6.64 4.54
CA ARG A 23 1.42 -7.48 5.75
C ARG A 23 0.04 -8.03 6.11
N ASP A 24 -0.98 -7.19 6.08
CA ASP A 24 -2.37 -7.60 6.35
C ASP A 24 -2.92 -8.59 5.29
N ILE A 25 -2.57 -8.42 4.00
CA ILE A 25 -2.93 -9.40 2.96
C ILE A 25 -2.28 -10.76 3.27
N VAL A 26 -0.99 -10.77 3.65
CA VAL A 26 -0.27 -12.00 3.99
C VAL A 26 -0.87 -12.67 5.24
N GLU A 27 -1.20 -11.89 6.27
CA GLU A 27 -1.86 -12.39 7.47
C GLU A 27 -3.22 -13.05 7.16
N GLN A 28 -4.02 -12.43 6.28
CA GLN A 28 -5.27 -13.01 5.82
C GLN A 28 -5.06 -14.28 5.00
N LEU A 29 -4.05 -14.32 4.14
CA LEU A 29 -3.70 -15.53 3.39
C LEU A 29 -3.28 -16.68 4.31
N ASN A 30 -2.48 -16.40 5.34
CA ASN A 30 -2.08 -17.37 6.35
C ASN A 30 -3.28 -17.86 7.16
N THR A 31 -4.18 -16.95 7.55
CA THR A 31 -5.42 -17.30 8.25
C THR A 31 -6.34 -18.14 7.36
N ARG A 32 -6.43 -17.82 6.06
CA ARG A 32 -7.21 -18.62 5.11
C ARG A 32 -6.66 -20.05 4.98
N ALA A 33 -5.34 -20.23 5.04
CA ALA A 33 -4.71 -21.53 4.89
C ALA A 33 -5.08 -22.51 6.01
N THR A 34 -5.52 -22.03 7.17
CA THR A 34 -6.01 -22.88 8.27
C THR A 34 -7.50 -23.22 8.15
N GLU A 35 -8.23 -22.60 7.22
CA GLU A 35 -9.67 -22.80 7.04
C GLU A 35 -9.97 -23.86 5.99
N HIS A 36 -11.05 -24.62 6.20
CA HIS A 36 -11.53 -25.57 5.19
C HIS A 36 -12.06 -24.82 3.96
N TRP A 37 -11.74 -25.28 2.75
CA TRP A 37 -12.04 -24.60 1.47
C TRP A 37 -13.53 -24.36 1.19
N THR A 38 -14.42 -25.18 1.78
CA THR A 38 -15.88 -25.00 1.68
C THR A 38 -16.48 -24.14 2.80
N SER A 39 -15.68 -23.70 3.76
CA SER A 39 -16.19 -22.90 4.88
C SER A 39 -16.55 -21.49 4.43
N ASP A 40 -17.61 -20.94 5.03
CA ASP A 40 -17.99 -19.53 4.83
C ASP A 40 -16.85 -18.58 5.22
N LYS A 41 -16.07 -18.93 6.25
CA LYS A 41 -14.90 -18.15 6.67
C LYS A 41 -13.82 -18.11 5.59
N TYR A 42 -13.50 -19.24 4.95
CA TYR A 42 -12.59 -19.28 3.79
C TYR A 42 -13.07 -18.38 2.65
N ALA A 43 -14.38 -18.43 2.34
CA ALA A 43 -14.98 -17.60 1.29
C ALA A 43 -14.90 -16.10 1.61
N ARG A 44 -15.20 -15.71 2.85
CA ARG A 44 -15.09 -14.32 3.33
C ARG A 44 -13.66 -13.80 3.26
N ILE A 45 -12.69 -14.56 3.78
CA ILE A 45 -11.28 -14.18 3.72
C ILE A 45 -10.82 -14.07 2.26
N SER A 46 -11.22 -15.01 1.40
CA SER A 46 -10.90 -14.95 -0.03
C SER A 46 -11.48 -13.73 -0.74
N ALA A 47 -12.67 -13.27 -0.34
CA ALA A 47 -13.23 -12.01 -0.85
C ALA A 47 -12.45 -10.79 -0.36
N SER A 48 -12.10 -10.77 0.94
CA SER A 48 -11.32 -9.67 1.53
C SER A 48 -9.93 -9.54 0.91
N VAL A 49 -9.20 -10.66 0.75
CA VAL A 49 -7.90 -10.69 0.07
C VAL A 49 -7.98 -10.13 -1.34
N ARG A 50 -8.98 -10.53 -2.15
CA ARG A 50 -9.15 -10.00 -3.51
C ARG A 50 -9.39 -8.49 -3.54
N PHE A 51 -10.15 -7.97 -2.58
CA PHE A 51 -10.38 -6.53 -2.45
C PHE A 51 -9.09 -5.80 -2.10
N ARG A 52 -8.38 -6.27 -1.07
CA ARG A 52 -7.13 -5.65 -0.59
C ARG A 52 -5.99 -5.73 -1.59
N MET A 53 -5.89 -6.82 -2.36
CA MET A 53 -4.92 -6.91 -3.46
C MET A 53 -5.14 -5.84 -4.52
N LYS A 54 -6.40 -5.50 -4.84
CA LYS A 54 -6.70 -4.38 -5.75
C LYS A 54 -6.28 -3.04 -5.17
N GLN A 55 -6.57 -2.82 -3.89
CA GLN A 55 -6.14 -1.61 -3.18
C GLN A 55 -4.61 -1.48 -3.21
N TYR A 56 -3.89 -2.55 -2.88
CA TYR A 56 -2.42 -2.57 -2.88
C TYR A 56 -1.84 -2.24 -4.26
N ALA A 57 -2.40 -2.83 -5.32
CA ALA A 57 -1.98 -2.51 -6.68
C ALA A 57 -2.19 -1.02 -7.03
N THR A 58 -3.29 -0.42 -6.56
CA THR A 58 -3.56 1.01 -6.74
C THR A 58 -2.57 1.88 -5.97
N GLU A 59 -2.31 1.59 -4.69
CA GLU A 59 -1.38 2.36 -3.85
C GLU A 59 0.05 2.31 -4.39
N VAL A 60 0.54 1.13 -4.78
CA VAL A 60 1.86 0.97 -5.42
C VAL A 60 1.95 1.75 -6.73
N GLN A 61 0.88 1.74 -7.55
CA GLN A 61 0.86 2.49 -8.80
C GLN A 61 0.87 4.00 -8.56
N GLN A 62 0.19 4.48 -7.51
CA GLN A 62 0.21 5.89 -7.11
C GLN A 62 1.61 6.31 -6.66
N LEU A 63 2.27 5.50 -5.82
CA LEU A 63 3.63 5.76 -5.35
C LEU A 63 4.62 5.81 -6.53
N LYS A 64 4.50 4.87 -7.47
CA LYS A 64 5.29 4.88 -8.70
C LYS A 64 5.06 6.15 -9.52
N SER A 65 3.80 6.55 -9.72
CA SER A 65 3.49 7.75 -10.50
C SER A 65 4.03 9.03 -9.86
N LYS A 66 3.96 9.13 -8.52
CA LYS A 66 4.59 10.24 -7.79
C LYS A 66 6.10 10.27 -8.01
N LEU A 67 6.74 9.10 -8.13
CA LEU A 67 8.20 9.01 -8.22
C LEU A 67 8.65 9.46 -9.60
N GLU A 68 7.91 9.03 -10.61
CA GLU A 68 8.07 9.50 -11.99
C GLU A 68 7.90 11.02 -12.08
N GLN A 69 6.86 11.58 -11.46
CA GLN A 69 6.64 13.04 -11.41
C GLN A 69 7.79 13.79 -10.71
N ALA A 70 8.21 13.35 -9.52
CA ALA A 70 9.30 13.98 -8.78
C ALA A 70 10.63 13.91 -9.55
N SER A 71 10.89 12.80 -10.25
CA SER A 71 12.08 12.66 -11.10
C SER A 71 12.05 13.60 -12.31
N ALA A 72 10.88 13.75 -12.96
CA ALA A 72 10.68 14.65 -14.08
C ALA A 72 10.78 16.14 -13.67
N SER A 73 10.29 16.51 -12.48
CA SER A 73 10.43 17.88 -11.95
C SER A 73 11.89 18.26 -11.68
N ASN A 74 12.73 17.31 -11.27
CA ASN A 74 14.17 17.56 -11.09
C ASN A 74 14.94 17.69 -12.42
N LEU A 75 14.38 17.21 -13.54
CA LEU A 75 14.99 17.30 -14.88
C LEU A 75 14.71 18.63 -15.60
N TYR A 76 13.76 19.44 -15.11
CA TYR A 76 13.48 20.78 -15.62
C TYR A 76 13.52 21.81 -14.48
N PRO A 77 14.70 22.27 -14.05
CA PRO A 77 14.78 23.52 -13.31
C PRO A 77 14.31 24.63 -14.27
N LEU A 78 13.22 25.30 -13.93
CA LEU A 78 12.85 26.57 -14.56
C LEU A 78 13.92 27.59 -14.15
N ASP A 79 14.72 28.00 -15.15
CA ASP A 79 15.66 29.14 -15.25
C ASP A 79 16.51 29.54 -14.02
#